data_AF-A0A1I1UMR1-F1
#
_entry.id   AF-A0A1I1UMR1-F1
#
_cell.length_a   1.000
_cell.length_b   1.000
_cell.length_c   1.000
_cell.angle_alpha   90.00
_cell.angle_beta   90.00
_cell.angle_gamma   90.00
#
_symmetry.space_group_name_H-M   'P 1'
#
loop_
_entity.id
_entity.type
_entity.pdbx_description
1 polymer ?
#
loop_
_entity_poly.entity_id
_entity_poly.type
_entity_poly.pdbx_seq_one_letter_code
_entity_poly.pdbx_strand_id
1 'polypeptide(L)' 'MPFVENGLLVELLDIADEPGLMERYALIIPVLRRMDTGAELHWPFEASQVAAFLQ' A
#
# COMPACT_ATOMS: atom_id res chain seq x y z
N MET A 1 -11.76 5.29 -12.80
CA MET A 1 -10.43 4.91 -12.26
C MET A 1 -10.13 3.52 -12.78
N PRO A 2 -9.30 3.35 -13.82
CA PRO A 2 -9.21 2.11 -14.60
C PRO A 2 -8.84 0.85 -13.79
N PHE A 3 -8.22 1.01 -12.62
CA PHE A 3 -7.89 -0.11 -11.74
C PHE A 3 -9.10 -0.67 -10.96
N VAL A 4 -10.08 0.18 -10.61
CA VAL A 4 -11.30 -0.22 -9.88
C VAL A 4 -12.19 -1.11 -10.75
N GLU A 5 -12.24 -0.85 -12.05
CA GLU A 5 -12.97 -1.66 -13.03
C GLU A 5 -12.37 -3.07 -13.20
N ASN A 6 -11.10 -3.25 -12.81
CA ASN A 6 -10.41 -4.55 -12.77
C ASN A 6 -10.37 -5.17 -11.37
N GLY A 7 -11.20 -4.68 -10.43
CA GLY A 7 -11.31 -5.22 -9.07
C GLY A 7 -10.25 -4.73 -8.09
N LEU A 8 -9.37 -3.80 -8.48
CA LEU A 8 -8.40 -3.22 -7.57
C LEU A 8 -9.08 -2.18 -6.66
N LEU A 9 -9.09 -2.47 -5.37
CA LEU A 9 -9.50 -1.54 -4.33
C LEU A 9 -8.26 -1.01 -3.62
N VAL A 10 -8.16 0.31 -3.51
CA VAL A 10 -7.10 0.99 -2.77
C VAL A 10 -7.76 1.79 -1.65
N GLU A 11 -7.28 1.57 -0.44
CA GLU A 11 -7.65 2.33 0.73
C GLU A 11 -6.43 3.13 1.20
N LEU A 12 -6.65 4.42 1.47
CA LEU A 12 -5.65 5.27 2.11
C LEU A 12 -5.92 5.22 3.62
N LEU A 13 -4.98 4.68 4.36
CA LEU A 13 -5.03 4.63 5.82
C LEU A 13 -4.09 5.69 6.40
N ASP A 14 -4.59 6.47 7.35
CA ASP A 14 -3.74 7.27 8.21
C ASP A 14 -3.21 6.37 9.34
N ILE A 15 -1.89 6.25 9.43
CA ILE A 15 -1.24 5.41 10.44
C ILE A 15 -1.43 5.93 11.86
N ALA A 16 -1.87 7.18 12.03
CA ALA A 16 -2.21 7.76 13.33
C ALA A 16 -3.55 7.28 13.87
N ASP A 17 -4.48 6.90 12.99
CA ASP A 17 -5.83 6.46 13.35
C ASP A 17 -5.91 4.93 13.54
N GLU A 18 -4.96 4.19 12.96
CA GLU A 18 -4.95 2.73 12.96
C GLU A 18 -4.02 2.14 14.04
N PRO A 19 -4.55 1.32 14.98
CA PRO A 19 -3.76 0.72 16.05
C PRO A 19 -2.55 -0.08 15.53
N GLY A 20 -1.37 0.25 16.05
CA GLY A 20 -0.12 -0.45 15.72
C GLY A 20 0.53 -0.07 14.39
N LEU A 21 -0.13 0.72 13.54
CA LEU A 21 0.48 1.19 12.29
C LEU A 21 1.53 2.27 12.51
N MET A 22 1.34 3.15 13.50
CA MET A 22 2.34 4.14 13.89
C MET A 22 3.67 3.49 14.28
N GLU A 23 3.66 2.48 15.16
CA GLU A 23 4.86 1.75 15.59
C GLU A 23 5.55 1.06 14.41
N ARG A 24 4.77 0.58 13.44
CA ARG A 24 5.28 -0.21 12.31
C ARG A 24 5.81 0.64 11.16
N TYR A 25 5.17 1.77 10.87
CA TYR A 25 5.40 2.49 9.61
C TYR A 25 5.86 3.94 9.77
N ALA A 26 5.89 4.54 10.96
CA ALA A 26 6.18 5.97 11.14
C ALA A 26 7.46 6.49 10.46
N LEU A 27 8.49 5.65 10.31
CA LEU A 27 9.77 6.03 9.68
C LEU A 27 9.88 5.70 8.19
N ILE A 28 8.90 4.98 7.64
CA ILE A 28 8.98 4.38 6.30
C ILE A 28 7.75 4.66 5.43
N ILE A 29 6.74 5.38 5.94
CA ILE A 29 5.62 5.83 5.11
C ILE A 29 6.11 6.74 3.96
N PRO A 30 5.48 6.68 2.77
CA PRO A 30 4.33 5.83 2.43
C PRO A 30 4.72 4.37 2.11
N VAL A 31 3.83 3.43 2.47
CA VAL A 31 3.97 1.99 2.18
C VAL A 31 2.69 1.50 1.51
N LEU A 32 2.80 0.78 0.39
CA LEU A 32 1.70 0.00 -0.16
C LEU A 32 1.74 -1.39 0.42
N ARG A 33 0.62 -1.84 0.99
CA ARG A 33 0.49 -3.18 1.55
C ARG A 33 -0.61 -3.96 0.82
N ARG A 34 -0.29 -5.18 0.42
CA ARG A 34 -1.27 -6.13 -0.11
C ARG A 34 -2.00 -6.83 1.03
N MET A 35 -3.33 -6.79 1.00
CA MET A 35 -4.16 -7.41 2.04
C MET A 35 -4.30 -8.94 1.89
N ASP A 36 -4.09 -9.47 0.69
CA ASP A 36 -4.17 -10.91 0.41
C ASP A 36 -2.92 -11.69 0.85
N THR A 37 -1.74 -11.06 0.71
CA THR A 37 -0.43 -11.69 0.94
C THR A 37 0.35 -11.06 2.08
N GLY A 38 0.00 -9.85 2.51
CA GLY A 38 0.76 -9.07 3.46
C GLY A 38 2.04 -8.47 2.89
N ALA A 39 2.31 -8.62 1.59
CA ALA A 39 3.49 -8.04 0.94
C ALA A 39 3.47 -6.52 1.06
N GLU A 40 4.66 -5.91 1.12
CA GLU A 40 4.84 -4.47 1.28
C GLU A 40 5.77 -3.92 0.20
N LEU A 41 5.40 -2.77 -0.35
CA LEU A 41 6.24 -1.98 -1.25
C LEU A 41 6.49 -0.62 -0.58
N HIS A 42 7.76 -0.38 -0.23
CA HIS A 42 8.20 0.82 0.45
C HIS A 42 8.57 1.90 -0.56
N TRP A 43 8.35 3.15 -0.18
CA TRP A 43 8.85 4.30 -0.92
C TRP A 43 10.40 4.31 -0.99
N PRO A 44 11.01 4.82 -2.08
CA PRO A 44 10.38 5.28 -3.32
C PRO A 44 10.01 4.14 -4.27
N PHE A 45 8.90 4.32 -4.99
CA PHE A 45 8.49 3.40 -6.06
C PHE A 45 7.91 4.15 -7.27
N GLU A 46 8.12 3.55 -8.43
CA GLU A 46 7.59 3.99 -9.73
C GLU A 46 6.35 3.19 -10.13
N ALA A 47 5.58 3.71 -11.10
CA ALA A 47 4.34 3.07 -11.56
C ALA A 47 4.54 1.62 -12.05
N SER A 48 5.69 1.31 -12.66
CA SER A 48 6.02 -0.06 -13.09
C SER A 48 6.21 -1.02 -11.92
N GLN A 49 6.78 -0.56 -10.80
CA GLN A 49 6.96 -1.35 -9.59
C GLN A 49 5.60 -1.60 -8.92
N VAL A 50 4.71 -0.61 -8.91
CA VAL A 50 3.33 -0.78 -8.42
C VAL A 50 2.58 -1.79 -9.30
N ALA A 51 2.68 -1.69 -10.63
CA ALA A 51 2.04 -2.63 -11.52
C ALA A 51 2.53 -4.08 -11.32
N ALA A 52 3.84 -4.28 -11.18
CA ALA A 52 4.41 -5.59 -10.89
C ALA A 52 4.00 -6.12 -9.51
N PHE A 53 3.86 -5.23 -8.51
CA PHE A 53 3.43 -5.59 -7.16
C PHE A 53 1.98 -6.07 -7.11
N LEU A 54 1.13 -5.62 -8.05
CA LEU A 54 -0.29 -5.96 -8.14
C LEU A 54 -0.61 -7.21 -8.97
N GLN A 55 0.38 -7.76 -9.69
CA GLN A 55 0.24 -9.04 -10.41
C GLN A 55 0.15 -10.22 -9.44
#